data_AF-A0A7K3EXT7-F1
#
_entry.id   AF-A0A7K3EXT7-F1
#
_cell.length_a   1.000
_cell.length_b   1.000
_cell.length_c   1.000
_cell.angle_alpha   90.00
_cell.angle_beta   90.00
_cell.angle_gamma   90.00
#
_symmetry.space_group_name_H-M   'P 1'
#
loop_
_entity.id
_entity.type
_entity.pdbx_description
1 polymer ?
#
loop_
_entity_poly.entity_id
_entity_poly.type
_entity_poly.pdbx_seq_one_letter_code
_entity_poly.pdbx_strand_id
1 'polypeptide(L)'
;GAPEAAVRERAVRCLAAMPGDDATEHLRRALDTPDAVVRGCAAPALGTRGVTDAVPELVDMIVDGRNDTDAADALAVLAADPASADAVAGRLVARLAEGATGPGARGRLTQALAGVPGARARRALEELSRDEDRAVALTAVYLLRLRE
;
A
#
# COMPACT_ATOMS: atom_id res chain seq x y z
N GLY A 1 -27.00 -11.72 17.44
CA GLY A 1 -25.53 -11.59 17.55
C GLY A 1 -25.02 -10.78 16.38
N ALA A 2 -23.89 -10.08 16.52
CA ALA A 2 -23.26 -9.42 15.37
C ALA A 2 -22.84 -10.47 14.32
N PRO A 3 -22.86 -10.15 13.02
CA PRO A 3 -22.43 -11.08 11.98
C PRO A 3 -20.94 -11.43 12.18
N GLU A 4 -20.57 -12.68 11.90
CA GLU A 4 -19.22 -13.21 12.18
C GLU A 4 -18.10 -12.37 11.54
N ALA A 5 -18.33 -11.81 10.35
CA ALA A 5 -17.37 -10.93 9.67
C ALA A 5 -17.09 -9.65 10.48
N ALA A 6 -18.13 -9.00 11.04
CA ALA A 6 -17.96 -7.80 11.86
C ALA A 6 -17.21 -8.10 13.17
N VAL A 7 -17.40 -9.30 13.72
CA VAL A 7 -16.65 -9.76 14.89
C VAL A 7 -15.16 -9.95 14.55
N ARG A 8 -14.85 -10.59 13.40
CA ARG A 8 -13.47 -10.76 12.92
C ARG A 8 -12.78 -9.43 12.66
N GLU A 9 -13.45 -8.51 11.97
CA GLU A 9 -12.94 -7.16 11.72
C GLU A 9 -12.61 -6.42 13.03
N ARG A 10 -13.54 -6.45 13.99
CA ARG A 10 -13.34 -5.83 15.32
C ARG A 10 -12.14 -6.45 16.04
N ALA A 11 -11.99 -7.77 15.98
CA ALA A 11 -10.87 -8.48 16.61
C ALA A 11 -9.52 -8.07 16.02
N VAL A 12 -9.41 -7.99 14.68
CA VAL A 12 -8.17 -7.54 14.02
C VAL A 12 -7.84 -6.10 14.39
N ARG A 13 -8.82 -5.20 14.45
CA ARG A 13 -8.59 -3.83 14.91
C ARG A 13 -8.11 -3.75 16.35
N CYS A 14 -8.62 -4.60 17.24
CA CYS A 14 -8.10 -4.69 18.60
C CYS A 14 -6.64 -5.16 18.62
N LEU A 15 -6.29 -6.19 17.84
CA LEU A 15 -4.91 -6.66 17.69
C LEU A 15 -3.99 -5.57 17.13
N ALA A 16 -4.47 -4.78 16.16
CA ALA A 16 -3.74 -3.65 15.58
C ALA A 16 -3.40 -2.57 16.62
N ALA A 17 -4.28 -2.32 17.58
CA ALA A 17 -4.06 -1.37 18.66
C ALA A 17 -3.14 -1.91 19.79
N MET A 18 -2.89 -3.22 19.83
CA MET A 18 -2.02 -3.84 20.83
C MET A 18 -0.56 -3.84 20.36
N PRO A 19 0.39 -3.35 21.19
CA PRO A 19 1.80 -3.50 20.89
C PRO A 19 2.28 -4.95 21.13
N GLY A 20 3.44 -5.29 20.59
CA GLY A 20 4.15 -6.54 20.91
C GLY A 20 4.13 -7.60 19.80
N ASP A 21 5.04 -8.56 19.95
CA ASP A 21 5.31 -9.58 18.95
C ASP A 21 4.13 -10.55 18.78
N ASP A 22 3.48 -10.96 19.88
CA ASP A 22 2.31 -11.85 19.83
C ASP A 22 1.17 -11.25 19.00
N ALA A 23 0.87 -9.96 19.20
CA ALA A 23 -0.14 -9.27 18.42
C ALA A 23 0.25 -9.21 16.93
N THR A 24 1.54 -9.06 16.63
CA THR A 24 2.06 -9.03 15.26
C THR A 24 1.95 -10.39 14.59
N GLU A 25 2.27 -11.48 15.30
CA GLU A 25 2.07 -12.84 14.80
C GLU A 25 0.60 -13.15 14.53
N HIS A 26 -0.32 -12.68 15.38
CA HIS A 26 -1.75 -12.81 15.11
C HIS A 26 -2.19 -12.03 13.87
N LEU A 27 -1.65 -10.83 13.64
CA LEU A 27 -1.91 -10.07 12.42
C LEU A 27 -1.32 -10.76 11.18
N ARG A 28 -0.14 -11.37 11.26
CA ARG A 28 0.43 -12.17 10.15
C ARG A 28 -0.51 -13.31 9.76
N ARG A 29 -1.02 -14.06 10.73
CA ARG A 29 -2.03 -15.09 10.48
C ARG A 29 -3.32 -14.52 9.87
N ALA A 30 -3.72 -13.32 10.26
CA ALA A 30 -4.88 -12.64 9.70
C ALA A 30 -4.67 -12.25 8.22
N LEU A 31 -3.43 -11.92 7.84
CA LEU A 31 -3.05 -11.63 6.45
C LEU A 31 -3.16 -12.87 5.55
N ASP A 32 -2.96 -14.07 6.08
CA ASP A 32 -3.07 -15.33 5.33
C ASP A 32 -4.51 -15.84 5.17
N THR A 33 -5.51 -15.10 5.69
CA THR A 33 -6.90 -15.55 5.65
C THR A 33 -7.54 -15.30 4.28
N PRO A 34 -8.54 -16.12 3.87
CA PRO A 34 -9.29 -15.87 2.63
C PRO A 34 -10.20 -14.64 2.70
N ASP A 35 -10.50 -14.13 3.91
CA ASP A 35 -11.42 -13.02 4.13
C ASP A 35 -10.73 -11.66 3.83
N ALA A 36 -11.12 -11.04 2.71
CA ALA A 36 -10.52 -9.79 2.25
C ALA A 36 -10.73 -8.60 3.22
N VAL A 37 -11.79 -8.63 4.04
CA VAL A 37 -12.02 -7.59 5.07
C VAL A 37 -11.01 -7.76 6.20
N VAL A 38 -10.75 -9.00 6.60
CA VAL A 38 -9.76 -9.34 7.63
C VAL A 38 -8.35 -8.97 7.16
N ARG A 39 -7.97 -9.34 5.92
CA ARG A 39 -6.70 -8.92 5.32
C ARG A 39 -6.56 -7.41 5.23
N GLY A 40 -7.61 -6.73 4.77
CA GLY A 40 -7.64 -5.26 4.65
C GLY A 40 -7.56 -4.49 5.97
N CYS A 41 -7.81 -5.16 7.10
CA CYS A 41 -7.54 -4.60 8.43
C CYS A 41 -6.14 -4.95 8.95
N ALA A 42 -5.63 -6.15 8.62
CA ALA A 42 -4.34 -6.62 9.09
C ALA A 42 -3.17 -5.98 8.36
N ALA A 43 -3.26 -5.80 7.04
CA ALA A 43 -2.15 -5.33 6.22
C ALA A 43 -1.65 -3.93 6.61
N PRO A 44 -2.50 -2.90 6.81
CA PRO A 44 -2.01 -1.58 7.24
C PRO A 44 -1.33 -1.63 8.61
N ALA A 45 -1.89 -2.41 9.55
CA ALA A 45 -1.33 -2.58 10.88
C ALA A 45 0.04 -3.29 10.87
N LEU A 46 0.24 -4.24 9.96
CA LEU A 46 1.53 -4.89 9.75
C LEU A 46 2.54 -3.94 9.11
N GLY A 47 2.13 -3.17 8.10
CA GLY A 47 3.02 -2.20 7.45
C GLY A 47 3.50 -1.11 8.40
N THR A 48 2.63 -0.56 9.25
CA THR A 48 3.04 0.42 10.28
C THR A 48 3.98 -0.16 11.33
N ARG A 49 4.02 -1.49 11.49
CA ARG A 49 4.97 -2.22 12.35
C ARG A 49 6.27 -2.61 11.63
N GLY A 50 6.47 -2.21 10.38
CA GLY A 50 7.67 -2.55 9.62
C GLY A 50 7.65 -3.94 9.00
N VAL A 51 6.51 -4.63 8.97
CA VAL A 51 6.40 -5.98 8.39
C VAL A 51 6.21 -5.90 6.88
N THR A 52 7.29 -6.15 6.14
CA THR A 52 7.32 -6.07 4.66
C THR A 52 6.48 -7.13 3.95
N ASP A 53 6.12 -8.23 4.62
CA ASP A 53 5.24 -9.26 4.05
C ASP A 53 3.83 -8.72 3.72
N ALA A 54 3.44 -7.57 4.29
CA ALA A 54 2.17 -6.91 3.99
C ALA A 54 2.17 -6.17 2.63
N VAL A 55 3.34 -5.90 2.03
CA VAL A 55 3.47 -5.08 0.81
C VAL A 55 2.57 -5.55 -0.34
N PRO A 56 2.45 -6.87 -0.67
CA PRO A 56 1.57 -7.31 -1.74
C PRO A 56 0.10 -6.94 -1.53
N GLU A 57 -0.46 -7.21 -0.34
CA GLU A 57 -1.86 -6.88 -0.03
C GLU A 57 -2.08 -5.36 0.03
N LEU A 58 -1.13 -4.59 0.58
CA LEU A 58 -1.20 -3.13 0.58
C LEU A 58 -1.27 -2.55 -0.83
N VAL A 59 -0.50 -3.09 -1.78
CA VAL A 59 -0.55 -2.67 -3.18
C VAL A 59 -1.88 -3.06 -3.83
N ASP A 60 -2.41 -4.24 -3.55
CA ASP A 60 -3.70 -4.67 -4.08
C ASP A 60 -4.87 -3.84 -3.51
N MET A 61 -4.80 -3.46 -2.23
CA MET A 61 -5.74 -2.50 -1.60
C MET A 61 -5.76 -1.14 -2.33
N ILE A 62 -4.58 -0.61 -2.68
CA ILE A 62 -4.45 0.63 -3.46
C ILE A 62 -5.06 0.46 -4.84
N VAL A 63 -4.80 -0.66 -5.53
CA VAL A 63 -5.38 -0.91 -6.86
C VAL A 63 -6.90 -1.02 -6.79
N ASP A 64 -7.43 -1.72 -5.80
CA ASP A 64 -8.88 -1.89 -5.62
C ASP A 64 -9.56 -0.61 -5.10
N GLY A 65 -8.79 0.37 -4.61
CA GLY A 65 -9.33 1.57 -3.97
C GLY A 65 -9.98 1.28 -2.61
N ARG A 66 -9.56 0.22 -1.93
CA ARG A 66 -10.10 -0.21 -0.62
C ARG A 66 -9.10 0.16 0.46
N ASN A 67 -9.45 1.10 1.34
CA ASN A 67 -8.55 1.64 2.37
C ASN A 67 -7.19 2.03 1.77
N ASP A 68 -7.22 2.60 0.56
CA ASP A 68 -6.03 2.95 -0.23
C ASP A 68 -5.15 4.00 0.48
N THR A 69 -5.76 4.91 1.22
CA THR A 69 -5.04 5.91 2.03
C THR A 69 -4.24 5.24 3.15
N ASP A 70 -4.88 4.39 3.96
CA ASP A 70 -4.19 3.64 5.02
C ASP A 70 -3.09 2.73 4.45
N ALA A 71 -3.35 2.15 3.27
CA ALA A 71 -2.38 1.31 2.60
C ALA A 71 -1.17 2.10 2.08
N ALA A 72 -1.38 3.27 1.50
CA ALA A 72 -0.32 4.16 1.05
C ALA A 72 0.54 4.65 2.23
N ASP A 73 -0.09 5.02 3.35
CA ASP A 73 0.62 5.43 4.57
C ASP A 73 1.47 4.29 5.13
N ALA A 74 0.92 3.08 5.18
CA ALA A 74 1.66 1.89 5.62
C ALA A 74 2.86 1.58 4.69
N LEU A 75 2.71 1.72 3.37
CA LEU A 75 3.81 1.58 2.42
C LEU A 75 4.88 2.67 2.61
N ALA A 76 4.48 3.91 2.93
CA ALA A 76 5.42 4.99 3.21
C ALA A 76 6.23 4.72 4.50
N VAL A 77 5.60 4.18 5.53
CA VAL A 77 6.30 3.74 6.76
C VAL A 77 7.32 2.65 6.45
N LEU A 78 6.94 1.63 5.69
CA LEU A 78 7.87 0.58 5.27
C LEU A 78 9.04 1.17 4.49
N ALA A 79 8.74 2.00 3.49
CA ALA A 79 9.74 2.62 2.62
C ALA A 79 10.61 3.69 3.30
N ALA A 80 10.36 4.03 4.57
CA ALA A 80 11.26 4.85 5.37
C ALA A 80 12.59 4.13 5.67
N ASP A 81 12.57 2.79 5.70
CA ASP A 81 13.80 1.98 5.72
C ASP A 81 14.39 1.88 4.29
N PRO A 82 15.61 2.39 4.04
CA PRO A 82 16.26 2.29 2.74
C PRO A 82 16.39 0.85 2.21
N ALA A 83 16.50 -0.14 3.11
CA ALA A 83 16.61 -1.55 2.71
C ALA A 83 15.32 -2.07 2.06
N SER A 84 14.15 -1.53 2.45
CA SER A 84 12.86 -1.96 1.93
C SER A 84 12.26 -1.01 0.88
N ALA A 85 12.69 0.27 0.88
CA ALA A 85 12.19 1.29 -0.04
C ALA A 85 12.25 0.87 -1.51
N ASP A 86 13.36 0.25 -1.93
CA ASP A 86 13.54 -0.19 -3.30
C ASP A 86 12.60 -1.36 -3.66
N ALA A 87 12.33 -2.26 -2.72
CA ALA A 87 11.40 -3.36 -2.89
C ALA A 87 9.95 -2.87 -2.98
N VAL A 88 9.56 -1.92 -2.13
CA VAL A 88 8.23 -1.26 -2.19
C VAL A 88 8.05 -0.55 -3.53
N ALA A 89 9.02 0.26 -3.94
CA ALA A 89 9.00 0.90 -5.26
C ALA A 89 8.92 -0.13 -6.40
N GLY A 90 9.65 -1.23 -6.29
CA GLY A 90 9.63 -2.34 -7.23
C GLY A 90 8.25 -2.96 -7.38
N ARG A 91 7.54 -3.20 -6.27
CA ARG A 91 6.19 -3.78 -6.31
C ARG A 91 5.17 -2.81 -6.92
N LEU A 92 5.23 -1.52 -6.57
CA LEU A 92 4.35 -0.50 -7.16
C LEU A 92 4.56 -0.39 -8.68
N VAL A 93 5.82 -0.35 -9.14
CA VAL A 93 6.16 -0.31 -10.56
C VAL A 93 5.71 -1.57 -11.29
N ALA A 94 5.91 -2.75 -10.71
CA ALA A 94 5.43 -4.00 -11.29
C ALA A 94 3.91 -3.96 -11.49
N ARG A 95 3.16 -3.43 -10.52
CA ARG A 95 1.71 -3.31 -10.60
C ARG A 95 1.25 -2.27 -11.63
N LEU A 96 1.98 -1.17 -11.78
CA LEU A 96 1.72 -0.15 -12.82
C LEU A 96 1.93 -0.70 -14.24
N ALA A 97 2.90 -1.60 -14.42
CA ALA A 97 3.21 -2.21 -15.72
C ALA A 97 2.20 -3.29 -16.17
N GLU A 98 1.33 -3.75 -15.27
CA GLU A 98 0.27 -4.69 -15.64
C GLU A 98 -0.77 -4.00 -16.53
N GLY A 99 -1.01 -4.53 -17.73
CA GLY A 99 -1.96 -3.94 -18.70
C GLY A 99 -3.42 -3.88 -18.22
N ALA A 100 -3.77 -4.59 -17.15
CA ALA A 100 -5.08 -4.53 -16.50
C ALA A 100 -5.24 -3.32 -15.55
N THR A 101 -4.16 -2.61 -15.22
CA THR A 101 -4.19 -1.48 -14.30
C THR A 101 -4.81 -0.26 -14.97
N GLY A 102 -6.11 -0.08 -14.74
CA GLY A 102 -6.88 1.05 -15.27
C GLY A 102 -6.47 2.41 -14.69
N PRO A 103 -6.90 3.52 -15.30
CA PRO A 103 -6.45 4.87 -14.93
C PRO A 103 -6.66 5.25 -13.46
N GLY A 104 -7.80 4.84 -12.86
CA GLY A 104 -8.06 5.10 -11.45
C GLY A 104 -7.07 4.40 -10.51
N ALA A 105 -6.70 3.16 -10.83
CA ALA A 105 -5.68 2.42 -10.08
C ALA A 105 -4.28 3.01 -10.30
N ARG A 106 -3.95 3.39 -11.55
CA ARG A 106 -2.68 4.09 -11.84
C ARG A 106 -2.58 5.39 -11.05
N GLY A 107 -3.65 6.19 -10.99
CA GLY A 107 -3.69 7.42 -10.20
C GLY A 107 -3.39 7.20 -8.72
N ARG A 108 -4.00 6.20 -8.09
CA ARG A 108 -3.74 5.85 -6.68
C ARG A 108 -2.33 5.32 -6.46
N LEU A 109 -1.81 4.48 -7.36
CA LEU A 109 -0.43 4.00 -7.31
C LEU A 109 0.58 5.16 -7.48
N THR A 110 0.30 6.12 -8.37
CA THR A 110 1.07 7.35 -8.54
C THR A 110 1.09 8.18 -7.25
N GLN A 111 -0.05 8.31 -6.57
CA GLN A 111 -0.12 8.98 -5.27
C GLN A 111 0.68 8.23 -4.20
N ALA A 112 0.58 6.90 -4.13
CA ALA A 112 1.35 6.10 -3.18
C ALA A 112 2.86 6.23 -3.39
N LEU A 113 3.32 6.39 -4.63
CA LEU A 113 4.73 6.66 -4.93
C LEU A 113 5.23 7.93 -4.26
N ALA A 114 4.38 8.90 -3.88
CA ALA A 114 4.78 10.11 -3.17
C ALA A 114 5.54 9.81 -1.88
N GLY A 115 5.08 8.82 -1.11
CA GLY A 115 5.67 8.39 0.16
C GLY A 115 6.89 7.46 0.02
N VAL A 116 7.26 7.08 -1.21
CA VAL A 116 8.36 6.13 -1.45
C VAL A 116 9.60 6.87 -1.97
N PRO A 117 10.69 6.93 -1.19
CA PRO A 117 11.92 7.58 -1.62
C PRO A 117 12.69 6.75 -2.66
N GLY A 118 13.71 7.36 -3.25
CA GLY A 118 14.70 6.67 -4.08
C GLY A 118 14.50 6.80 -5.59
N ALA A 119 15.53 6.39 -6.32
CA ALA A 119 15.64 6.59 -7.77
C ALA A 119 14.57 5.82 -8.55
N ARG A 120 14.19 4.62 -8.09
CA ARG A 120 13.15 3.82 -8.76
C ARG A 120 11.78 4.52 -8.71
N ALA A 121 11.36 5.02 -7.55
CA ALA A 121 10.11 5.75 -7.41
C ALA A 121 10.12 7.04 -8.24
N ARG A 122 11.25 7.77 -8.25
CA ARG A 122 11.42 8.96 -9.11
C ARG A 122 11.27 8.62 -10.60
N ARG A 123 11.95 7.59 -11.10
CA ARG A 123 11.85 7.16 -12.51
C ARG A 123 10.42 6.78 -12.88
N ALA A 124 9.73 6.06 -12.00
CA ALA A 124 8.31 5.73 -12.21
C ALA A 124 7.44 6.99 -12.35
N LEU A 125 7.64 8.00 -11.50
CA LEU A 125 6.94 9.29 -11.63
C LEU A 125 7.32 10.03 -12.93
N GLU A 126 8.58 9.96 -13.38
CA GLU A 126 9.01 10.53 -14.67
C GLU A 126 8.35 9.83 -15.86
N GLU A 127 8.14 8.52 -15.81
CA GLU A 127 7.38 7.78 -16.81
C GLU A 127 5.89 8.16 -16.78
N LEU A 128 5.29 8.16 -15.59
CA LEU A 128 3.88 8.51 -15.36
C LEU A 128 3.56 9.96 -15.74
N SER A 129 4.53 10.87 -15.75
CA SER A 129 4.34 12.25 -16.24
C SER A 129 3.91 12.33 -17.71
N ARG A 130 4.05 11.23 -18.46
CA ARG A 130 3.63 11.07 -19.86
C ARG A 130 2.50 10.05 -20.02
N ASP A 131 1.81 9.68 -18.92
CA ASP A 131 0.66 8.77 -18.96
C ASP A 131 -0.41 9.33 -19.91
N GLU A 132 -1.08 8.43 -20.64
CA GLU A 132 -2.19 8.77 -21.53
C GLU A 132 -3.36 9.41 -20.77
N ASP A 133 -3.53 9.04 -19.50
CA ASP A 133 -4.51 9.63 -18.62
C ASP A 133 -3.95 10.93 -18.04
N ARG A 134 -4.62 12.03 -18.40
CA ARG A 134 -4.19 13.37 -18.01
C ARG A 134 -4.15 13.57 -16.50
N ALA A 135 -5.05 12.95 -15.73
CA ALA A 135 -5.06 13.12 -14.29
C ALA A 135 -3.82 12.44 -13.68
N VAL A 136 -3.49 11.23 -14.13
CA VAL A 136 -2.28 10.51 -13.71
C VAL A 136 -1.03 11.32 -14.03
N ALA A 137 -0.91 11.83 -15.26
CA ALA A 137 0.23 12.63 -15.70
C ALA A 137 0.42 13.91 -14.87
N LEU A 138 -0.66 14.64 -14.61
CA LEU A 138 -0.61 15.87 -13.80
C LEU A 138 -0.19 15.59 -12.35
N THR A 139 -0.71 14.52 -11.75
CA THR A 139 -0.31 14.10 -10.40
C THR A 139 1.18 13.75 -10.36
N ALA A 140 1.68 13.00 -11.34
CA ALA A 140 3.10 12.64 -11.38
C ALA A 140 4.01 13.86 -11.54
N VAL A 141 3.67 14.81 -12.42
CA VAL A 141 4.39 16.09 -12.57
C VAL A 141 4.41 16.87 -11.26
N TYR A 142 3.27 16.96 -10.57
CA TYR A 142 3.18 17.64 -9.29
C TYR A 142 4.10 17.00 -8.24
N LEU A 143 4.07 15.67 -8.12
CA LEU A 143 4.90 14.93 -7.16
C LEU A 143 6.40 15.04 -7.45
N LEU A 144 6.80 15.11 -8.72
CA LEU A 144 8.20 15.36 -9.09
C LEU A 144 8.69 16.72 -8.62
N ARG A 145 7.87 17.77 -8.76
CA ARG A 145 8.22 19.12 -8.30
C ARG A 145 8.36 19.23 -6.78
N LEU A 146 7.62 18.41 -6.02
CA LEU A 146 7.77 18.36 -4.56
C LEU A 146 9.07 17.68 -4.10
N ARG A 147 9.78 16.99 -5.00
CA ARG A 147 11.03 16.26 -4.71
C ARG A 147 12.30 17.03 -5.10
N GLU A 148 12.14 18.21 -5.70
CA GLU A 148 13.23 19.15 -5.99
C GLU A 148 13.61 19.94 -4.74
#